data_AF-A0A5H7FX21-F1
#
_entry.id   AF-A0A5H7FX21-F1
#
_cell.length_a   1.000
_cell.length_b   1.000
_cell.length_c   1.000
_cell.angle_alpha   90.00
_cell.angle_beta   90.00
_cell.angle_gamma   90.00
#
_symmetry.space_group_name_H-M   'P 1'
#
loop_
_entity.id
_entity.type
_entity.pdbx_description
1 polymer ?
#
loop_
_entity_poly.entity_id
_entity_poly.type
_entity_poly.pdbx_seq_one_letter_code
_entity_poly.pdbx_strand_id
1 'polypeptide(L)'
;MFLGTWEEPKAVEPEPVVVEEPQAEEPQAERSLAEEREHKEDVPFYGRRRRDQGKFREDVMLNCGGRCVYTNAIAVRCEAAHLKAHARKGGASFKNGLLLRADIHKLFDAGLCAIDPHTLKLWFAPDLVKKDADLAAIDGITMRKTLLPINKDNIEGRWDAFVKILLA
;
A
#
# COMPACT_ATOMS: atom_id res chain seq x y z
N MET A 1 -33.23 54.62 -2.03
CA MET A 1 -31.87 55.19 -2.07
C MET A 1 -31.29 55.06 -0.68
N PHE A 2 -30.45 54.06 -0.42
CA PHE A 2 -29.74 53.90 0.86
C PHE A 2 -28.28 54.25 0.62
N LEU A 3 -27.85 55.42 1.12
CA LEU A 3 -26.45 55.81 1.18
C LEU A 3 -25.88 55.27 2.50
N GLY A 4 -25.35 54.06 2.47
CA GLY A 4 -24.52 53.54 3.56
C GLY A 4 -23.12 54.11 3.41
N THR A 5 -22.66 54.86 4.41
CA THR A 5 -21.27 55.33 4.50
C THR A 5 -20.35 54.13 4.74
N TRP A 6 -19.47 53.85 3.78
CA TRP A 6 -18.40 52.89 3.93
C TRP A 6 -17.33 53.49 4.84
N GLU A 7 -17.10 52.91 6.02
CA GLU A 7 -15.93 53.24 6.84
C GLU A 7 -14.72 52.47 6.31
N GLU A 8 -13.64 53.20 6.01
CA GLU A 8 -12.37 52.59 5.61
C GLU A 8 -11.83 51.71 6.75
N PRO A 9 -11.45 50.44 6.48
CA PRO A 9 -10.82 49.62 7.50
C PRO A 9 -9.46 50.22 7.85
N LYS A 10 -9.24 50.47 9.15
CA LYS A 10 -7.93 50.89 9.66
C LYS A 10 -6.88 49.84 9.30
N ALA A 11 -5.76 50.30 8.76
CA ALA A 11 -4.58 49.48 8.52
C ALA A 11 -4.15 48.82 9.85
N VAL A 12 -4.25 47.50 9.90
CA VAL A 12 -3.65 46.69 10.97
C VAL A 12 -2.21 46.47 10.55
N GLU A 13 -1.27 47.04 11.30
CA GLU A 13 0.15 46.73 11.11
C GLU A 13 0.37 45.23 11.37
N PRO A 14 1.08 44.51 10.49
CA PRO A 14 1.28 43.08 10.68
C PRO A 14 2.12 42.85 11.93
N GLU A 15 1.59 42.06 12.88
CA GLU A 15 2.36 41.60 14.03
C GLU A 15 3.60 40.81 13.55
N PRO A 16 4.72 40.90 14.29
CA PRO A 16 5.95 40.22 13.90
C PRO A 16 5.70 38.71 13.83
N VAL A 17 5.79 38.16 12.62
CA VAL A 17 5.76 36.72 12.40
C VAL A 17 7.02 36.14 13.04
N VAL A 18 6.84 35.48 14.18
CA VAL A 18 7.87 34.64 14.79
C VAL A 18 8.08 33.48 13.83
N VAL A 19 9.11 33.58 12.99
CA VAL A 19 9.62 32.45 12.22
C VAL A 19 10.25 31.49 13.19
N GLU A 20 9.50 30.46 13.59
CA GLU A 20 10.07 29.31 14.28
C GLU A 20 11.10 28.68 13.34
N GLU A 21 12.36 28.63 13.80
CA GLU A 21 13.44 27.96 13.10
C GLU A 21 13.03 26.51 12.79
N PRO A 22 13.33 25.98 11.60
CA PRO A 22 13.02 24.60 11.28
C PRO A 22 13.82 23.73 12.24
N GLN A 23 13.11 23.08 13.18
CA GLN A 23 13.71 22.08 14.03
C GLN A 23 14.25 20.98 13.12
N ALA A 24 15.56 20.79 13.16
CA ALA A 24 16.23 19.73 12.43
C ALA A 24 15.58 18.40 12.79
N GLU A 25 14.92 17.76 11.81
CA GLU A 25 14.44 16.39 11.99
C GLU A 25 15.64 15.51 12.36
N GLU A 26 15.55 14.87 13.52
CA GLU A 26 16.52 13.85 13.93
C GLU A 26 16.64 12.80 12.81
N PRO A 27 17.86 12.29 12.53
CA PRO A 27 18.05 11.33 11.46
C PRO A 27 17.16 10.13 11.73
N GLN A 28 16.24 9.85 10.80
CA GLN A 28 15.36 8.69 10.90
C GLN A 28 16.23 7.45 11.05
N ALA A 29 16.23 6.89 12.26
CA ALA A 29 16.91 5.64 12.56
C ALA A 29 16.57 4.64 11.46
N GLU A 30 17.59 4.03 10.86
CA GLU A 30 17.45 3.01 9.82
C GLU A 30 16.44 1.96 10.29
N ARG A 31 15.20 2.07 9.82
CA ARG A 31 14.10 1.22 10.27
C ARG A 31 14.36 -0.19 9.78
N SER A 32 14.63 -1.11 10.70
CA SER A 32 14.72 -2.53 10.38
C SER A 32 13.34 -3.08 10.00
N LEU A 33 13.27 -3.78 8.86
CA LEU A 33 12.06 -4.44 8.39
C LEU A 33 11.69 -5.60 9.33
N ALA A 34 10.48 -5.63 9.86
CA ALA A 34 10.07 -6.66 10.82
C ALA A 34 9.69 -7.96 10.08
N GLU A 35 10.45 -9.04 10.32
CA GLU A 35 10.18 -10.35 9.73
C GLU A 35 8.92 -11.01 10.30
N GLU A 36 8.69 -10.86 11.60
CA GLU A 36 7.47 -11.25 12.30
C GLU A 36 7.20 -10.23 13.41
N ARG A 37 5.93 -10.07 13.80
CA ARG A 37 5.55 -9.17 14.90
C ARG A 37 4.83 -9.98 15.95
N GLU A 38 5.42 -10.03 17.14
CA GLU A 38 4.83 -10.68 18.30
C GLU A 38 3.52 -10.02 18.72
N HIS A 39 2.54 -10.85 19.05
CA HIS A 39 1.25 -10.44 19.57
C HIS A 39 1.38 -10.15 21.08
N LYS A 40 1.74 -8.92 21.47
CA LYS A 40 1.63 -8.51 22.89
C LYS A 40 0.14 -8.52 23.30
N GLU A 41 -0.25 -8.76 24.55
CA GLU A 41 -1.69 -8.87 24.91
C GLU A 41 -2.27 -7.55 25.48
N ASP A 42 -1.44 -6.66 26.02
CA ASP A 42 -1.86 -5.57 26.94
C ASP A 42 -2.40 -4.25 26.34
N VAL A 43 -2.95 -4.26 25.12
CA VAL A 43 -3.47 -3.05 24.44
C VAL A 43 -4.86 -3.35 23.89
N PRO A 44 -5.84 -2.42 24.04
CA PRO A 44 -7.18 -2.60 23.49
C PRO A 44 -7.13 -3.02 22.01
N PHE A 45 -7.83 -4.10 21.69
CA PHE A 45 -7.77 -4.81 20.40
C PHE A 45 -7.86 -3.89 19.17
N TYR A 46 -8.69 -2.84 19.25
CA TYR A 46 -8.93 -1.91 18.15
C TYR A 46 -7.76 -0.92 17.93
N GLY A 47 -7.15 -0.41 19.00
CA GLY A 47 -5.98 0.48 18.91
C GLY A 47 -4.73 -0.25 18.42
N ARG A 48 -4.57 -1.52 18.82
CA ARG A 48 -3.53 -2.42 18.33
C ARG A 48 -3.62 -2.66 16.83
N ARG A 49 -4.79 -3.09 16.35
CA ARG A 49 -5.01 -3.38 14.91
C ARG A 49 -4.65 -2.20 14.01
N ARG A 50 -5.00 -0.97 14.40
CA ARG A 50 -4.65 0.23 13.62
C ARG A 50 -3.14 0.47 13.58
N ARG A 51 -2.44 0.35 14.71
CA ARG A 51 -0.98 0.54 14.79
C ARG A 51 -0.23 -0.53 13.98
N ASP A 52 -0.67 -1.78 14.08
CA ASP A 52 -0.02 -2.89 13.38
C ASP A 52 -0.22 -2.80 11.87
N GLN A 53 -1.41 -2.37 11.41
CA GLN A 53 -1.67 -2.08 10.00
C GLN A 53 -0.84 -0.89 9.48
N GLY A 54 -0.74 0.21 10.26
CA GLY A 54 0.08 1.36 9.89
C GLY A 54 1.55 0.98 9.72
N LYS A 55 2.10 0.30 10.73
CA LYS A 55 3.47 -0.20 10.68
C LYS A 55 3.67 -1.24 9.56
N PHE A 56 2.71 -2.12 9.29
CA PHE A 56 2.80 -3.09 8.19
C PHE A 56 2.89 -2.38 6.85
N ARG A 57 2.02 -1.39 6.64
CA ARG A 57 2.03 -0.57 5.42
C ARG A 57 3.39 0.09 5.20
N GLU A 58 3.98 0.64 6.25
CA GLU A 58 5.30 1.28 6.19
C GLU A 58 6.41 0.29 5.81
N ASP A 59 6.44 -0.90 6.44
CA ASP A 59 7.44 -1.93 6.11
C ASP A 59 7.30 -2.43 4.66
N VAL A 60 6.07 -2.67 4.21
CA VAL A 60 5.79 -3.05 2.82
C VAL A 60 6.18 -1.93 1.86
N MET A 61 5.90 -0.68 2.21
CA MET A 61 6.26 0.49 1.41
C MET A 61 7.77 0.61 1.26
N LEU A 62 8.51 0.46 2.35
CA LEU A 62 9.97 0.47 2.33
C LEU A 62 10.50 -0.69 1.47
N ASN A 63 10.03 -1.91 1.69
CA ASN A 63 10.47 -3.08 0.94
C ASN A 63 10.18 -2.99 -0.58
N CYS A 64 9.12 -2.28 -0.97
CA CYS A 64 8.73 -2.06 -2.37
C CYS A 64 9.31 -0.77 -2.99
N GLY A 65 10.19 -0.04 -2.28
CA GLY A 65 10.77 1.21 -2.77
C GLY A 65 9.75 2.33 -2.98
N GLY A 66 8.69 2.37 -2.17
CA GLY A 66 7.69 3.45 -2.17
C GLY A 66 6.77 3.50 -3.38
N ARG A 67 6.76 2.45 -4.21
CA ARG A 67 6.01 2.44 -5.47
C ARG A 67 5.38 1.07 -5.75
N CYS A 68 4.31 1.06 -6.54
CA CYS A 68 3.68 -0.20 -6.94
C CYS A 68 4.68 -1.12 -7.65
N VAL A 69 4.76 -2.38 -7.24
CA VAL A 69 5.74 -3.32 -7.81
C VAL A 69 5.47 -3.69 -9.27
N TYR A 70 4.24 -3.54 -9.77
CA TYR A 70 3.88 -3.83 -11.16
C TYR A 70 3.75 -2.59 -12.05
N THR A 71 3.15 -1.51 -11.55
CA THR A 71 2.82 -0.32 -12.37
C THR A 71 3.75 0.88 -12.15
N ASN A 72 4.69 0.78 -11.20
CA ASN A 72 5.55 1.89 -10.78
C ASN A 72 4.78 3.14 -10.24
N ALA A 73 3.47 3.00 -9.99
CA ALA A 73 2.64 4.06 -9.44
C ALA A 73 3.19 4.56 -8.08
N ILE A 74 3.04 5.86 -7.84
CA ILE A 74 3.46 6.52 -6.60
C ILE A 74 2.63 6.07 -5.39
N ALA A 75 3.21 6.11 -4.19
CA ALA A 75 2.63 5.60 -2.96
C ALA A 75 1.20 6.08 -2.65
N VAL A 76 0.84 7.32 -3.01
CA VAL A 76 -0.51 7.88 -2.78
C VAL A 76 -1.60 7.13 -3.57
N ARG A 77 -1.24 6.46 -4.67
CA ARG A 77 -2.14 5.61 -5.47
C ARG A 77 -2.08 4.13 -5.06
N CYS A 78 -1.38 3.81 -3.97
CA CYS A 78 -1.04 2.45 -3.62
C CYS A 78 -1.46 2.05 -2.21
N GLU A 79 -1.74 0.76 -2.07
CA GLU A 79 -2.13 0.08 -0.86
C GLU A 79 -1.21 -1.10 -0.57
N ALA A 80 -0.97 -1.38 0.71
CA ALA A 80 -0.18 -2.54 1.12
C ALA A 80 -1.11 -3.76 1.16
N ALA A 81 -0.97 -4.61 0.14
CA ALA A 81 -1.77 -5.80 -0.04
C ALA A 81 -1.15 -6.98 0.71
N HIS A 82 -1.98 -7.77 1.41
CA HIS A 82 -1.51 -9.01 2.03
C HIS A 82 -1.52 -10.15 1.02
N LEU A 83 -0.40 -10.86 0.88
CA LEU A 83 -0.30 -12.05 0.03
C LEU A 83 -1.21 -13.16 0.55
N LYS A 84 -1.07 -13.49 1.84
CA LYS A 84 -1.96 -14.38 2.59
C LYS A 84 -2.77 -13.57 3.58
N ALA A 85 -4.09 -13.62 3.47
CA ALA A 85 -4.99 -12.88 4.34
C ALA A 85 -4.76 -13.24 5.82
N HIS A 86 -4.87 -12.24 6.71
CA HIS A 86 -4.69 -12.40 8.16
C HIS A 86 -5.61 -13.49 8.76
N ALA A 87 -6.82 -13.66 8.21
CA ALA A 87 -7.76 -14.72 8.61
C ALA A 87 -7.20 -16.14 8.44
N ARG A 88 -6.12 -16.32 7.65
CA ARG A 88 -5.42 -17.59 7.43
C ARG A 88 -4.04 -17.62 8.10
N LYS A 89 -3.89 -16.92 9.24
CA LYS A 89 -2.62 -16.77 10.00
C LYS A 89 -1.52 -15.97 9.27
N GLY A 90 -1.89 -15.07 8.36
CA GLY A 90 -0.92 -14.15 7.74
C GLY A 90 -0.45 -13.10 8.73
N GLY A 91 0.84 -13.12 9.12
CA GLY A 91 1.43 -12.12 10.00
C GLY A 91 1.58 -10.75 9.34
N ALA A 92 1.69 -9.70 10.17
CA ALA A 92 1.98 -8.33 9.76
C ALA A 92 3.47 -8.14 9.47
N SER A 93 3.96 -8.83 8.44
CA SER A 93 5.36 -8.90 8.00
C SER A 93 5.49 -8.38 6.57
N PHE A 94 6.60 -7.70 6.25
CA PHE A 94 6.91 -7.33 4.86
C PHE A 94 6.99 -8.55 3.93
N LYS A 95 7.36 -9.73 4.47
CA LYS A 95 7.41 -10.99 3.70
C LYS A 95 6.02 -11.41 3.21
N ASN A 96 4.95 -10.92 3.83
CA ASN A 96 3.56 -11.22 3.48
C ASN A 96 2.87 -10.04 2.79
N GLY A 97 3.61 -9.04 2.29
CA GLY A 97 3.00 -7.86 1.70
C GLY A 97 3.69 -7.34 0.45
N LEU A 98 2.89 -6.79 -0.46
CA LEU A 98 3.34 -6.03 -1.63
C LEU A 98 2.62 -4.70 -1.70
N LEU A 99 3.32 -3.66 -2.16
CA LEU A 99 2.70 -2.38 -2.46
C LEU A 99 2.09 -2.46 -3.87
N LEU A 100 0.75 -2.40 -3.95
CA LEU A 100 -0.01 -2.52 -5.19
C LEU A 100 -0.78 -1.23 -5.46
N ARG A 101 -1.03 -0.91 -6.72
CA ARG A 101 -1.98 0.15 -7.10
C ARG A 101 -3.36 -0.22 -6.54
N ALA A 102 -4.11 0.73 -6.00
CA ALA A 102 -5.28 0.44 -5.16
C ALA A 102 -6.38 -0.36 -5.88
N ASP A 103 -6.54 -0.16 -7.19
CA ASP A 103 -7.42 -0.96 -8.04
C ASP A 103 -6.93 -2.41 -8.18
N ILE A 104 -5.64 -2.62 -8.47
CA ILE A 104 -5.03 -3.95 -8.55
C ILE A 104 -5.12 -4.67 -7.20
N HIS A 105 -4.93 -3.97 -6.10
CA HIS A 105 -5.12 -4.54 -4.75
C HIS A 105 -6.55 -5.09 -4.58
N LYS A 106 -7.57 -4.31 -4.95
CA LYS A 106 -8.97 -4.76 -4.88
C LYS A 106 -9.24 -5.97 -5.77
N LEU A 107 -8.69 -5.99 -6.99
CA LEU A 107 -8.82 -7.14 -7.90
C LEU A 107 -8.13 -8.39 -7.33
N PHE A 108 -6.96 -8.22 -6.72
CA PHE A 108 -6.19 -9.29 -6.11
C PHE A 108 -6.93 -9.90 -4.92
N ASP A 109 -7.54 -9.07 -4.07
CA ASP A 109 -8.36 -9.53 -2.94
C ASP A 109 -9.69 -10.15 -3.36
N ALA A 110 -10.24 -9.72 -4.49
CA ALA A 110 -11.42 -10.34 -5.10
C ALA A 110 -11.10 -11.67 -5.83
N GLY A 111 -9.82 -12.06 -5.94
CA GLY A 111 -9.40 -13.24 -6.70
C GLY A 111 -9.55 -13.10 -8.22
N LEU A 112 -9.69 -11.86 -8.71
CA LEU A 112 -9.81 -11.54 -10.15
C LEU A 112 -8.45 -11.38 -10.83
N CYS A 113 -7.38 -11.37 -10.06
CA CYS A 113 -6.01 -11.54 -10.54
C CYS A 113 -5.18 -12.34 -9.52
N ALA A 114 -4.09 -12.93 -9.97
CA ALA A 114 -3.17 -13.67 -9.10
C ALA A 114 -1.72 -13.50 -9.56
N ILE A 115 -0.80 -13.78 -8.64
CA ILE A 115 0.64 -13.73 -8.88
C ILE A 115 1.14 -15.17 -8.97
N ASP A 116 1.83 -15.48 -10.06
CA ASP A 116 2.51 -16.77 -10.24
C ASP A 116 3.68 -16.88 -9.25
N PRO A 117 3.72 -17.88 -8.35
CA PRO A 117 4.78 -18.01 -7.34
C PRO A 117 6.17 -18.28 -7.93
N HIS A 118 6.24 -18.88 -9.11
CA HIS A 118 7.51 -19.24 -9.75
C HIS A 118 8.10 -18.06 -10.51
N THR A 119 7.26 -17.36 -11.29
CA THR A 119 7.71 -16.28 -12.19
C THR A 119 7.50 -14.87 -11.63
N LEU A 120 6.70 -14.74 -10.57
CA LEU A 120 6.23 -13.47 -9.98
C LEU A 120 5.52 -12.55 -10.98
N LYS A 121 4.98 -13.13 -12.05
CA LYS A 121 4.12 -12.44 -13.02
C LYS A 121 2.72 -12.25 -12.47
N LEU A 122 2.13 -11.09 -12.73
CA LEU A 122 0.73 -10.81 -12.41
C LEU A 122 -0.15 -11.21 -13.59
N TRP A 123 -1.20 -11.97 -13.32
CA TRP A 123 -2.17 -12.43 -14.32
C TRP A 123 -3.58 -12.03 -13.91
N PHE A 124 -4.35 -11.51 -14.85
CA PHE A 124 -5.74 -11.10 -14.67
C PHE A 124 -6.72 -12.10 -15.30
N ALA A 125 -7.95 -12.13 -14.80
CA ALA A 125 -9.01 -12.90 -15.43
C ALA A 125 -9.19 -12.46 -16.91
N PRO A 126 -9.34 -13.40 -17.87
CA PRO A 126 -9.32 -13.08 -19.31
C PRO A 126 -10.37 -12.05 -19.72
N ASP A 127 -11.53 -12.04 -19.07
CA ASP A 127 -12.60 -11.10 -19.36
C ASP A 127 -12.28 -9.67 -18.94
N LEU A 128 -11.42 -9.47 -17.93
CA LEU A 128 -10.94 -8.14 -17.54
C LEU A 128 -9.93 -7.61 -18.56
N VAL A 129 -8.97 -8.45 -18.97
CA VAL A 129 -7.96 -8.12 -19.97
C VAL A 129 -8.60 -7.68 -21.30
N LYS A 130 -9.69 -8.32 -21.72
CA LYS A 130 -10.43 -7.94 -22.94
C LYS A 130 -11.14 -6.60 -22.84
N LYS A 131 -11.55 -6.19 -21.64
CA LYS A 131 -12.41 -5.02 -21.40
C LYS A 131 -11.63 -3.77 -21.01
N ASP A 132 -10.43 -3.94 -20.47
CA ASP A 132 -9.63 -2.85 -19.92
C ASP A 132 -8.20 -2.88 -20.48
N ALA A 133 -7.86 -1.85 -21.27
CA ALA A 133 -6.56 -1.73 -21.92
C ALA A 133 -5.42 -1.46 -20.93
N ASP A 134 -5.69 -0.81 -19.79
CA ASP A 134 -4.67 -0.59 -18.76
C ASP A 134 -4.33 -1.91 -18.07
N LEU A 135 -5.32 -2.75 -17.77
CA LEU A 135 -5.08 -4.10 -17.25
C LEU A 135 -4.38 -5.00 -18.26
N ALA A 136 -4.77 -4.92 -19.54
CA ALA A 136 -4.10 -5.68 -20.60
C ALA A 136 -2.61 -5.32 -20.75
N ALA A 137 -2.27 -4.04 -20.57
CA ALA A 137 -0.88 -3.58 -20.64
C ALA A 137 0.00 -4.10 -19.50
N ILE A 138 -0.59 -4.52 -18.38
CA ILE A 138 0.12 -5.01 -17.19
C ILE A 138 -0.02 -6.52 -16.96
N ASP A 139 -0.83 -7.20 -17.77
CA ASP A 139 -0.99 -8.65 -17.72
C ASP A 139 0.32 -9.35 -18.13
N GLY A 140 0.68 -10.40 -17.38
CA GLY A 140 1.91 -11.17 -17.59
C GLY A 140 3.21 -10.43 -17.24
N ILE A 141 3.15 -9.21 -16.70
CA ILE A 141 4.34 -8.46 -16.27
C ILE A 141 4.91 -9.05 -14.98
N THR A 142 6.24 -9.22 -14.94
CA THR A 142 6.99 -9.58 -13.73
C THR A 142 7.15 -8.38 -12.82
N MET A 143 6.93 -8.56 -11.51
CA MET A 143 7.12 -7.49 -10.54
C MET A 143 8.56 -6.96 -10.53
N ARG A 144 8.71 -5.67 -10.21
CA ARG A 144 10.01 -5.10 -9.86
C ARG A 144 10.55 -5.75 -8.59
N LYS A 145 11.87 -5.83 -8.50
CA LYS A 145 12.56 -6.39 -7.32
C LYS A 145 12.25 -5.55 -6.08
N THR A 146 11.94 -6.23 -4.99
CA THR A 146 11.88 -5.66 -3.64
C THR A 146 13.28 -5.61 -3.02
N LEU A 147 13.45 -4.85 -1.93
CA LEU A 147 14.71 -4.80 -1.18
C LEU A 147 15.06 -6.16 -0.57
N LEU A 148 14.07 -6.81 0.03
CA LEU A 148 14.14 -8.15 0.59
C LEU A 148 13.08 -9.06 -0.06
N PRO A 149 13.36 -10.36 -0.21
CA PRO A 149 12.42 -11.29 -0.83
C PRO A 149 11.14 -11.43 -0.01
N ILE A 150 10.00 -11.52 -0.69
CA ILE A 150 8.73 -11.93 -0.09
C ILE A 150 8.71 -13.44 0.14
N ASN A 151 7.84 -13.91 1.03
CA ASN A 151 7.54 -15.33 1.16
C ASN A 151 6.53 -15.75 0.07
N LYS A 152 7.00 -16.55 -0.88
CA LYS A 152 6.22 -17.02 -2.04
C LYS A 152 5.14 -18.04 -1.66
N ASP A 153 5.31 -18.77 -0.58
CA ASP A 153 4.30 -19.72 -0.08
C ASP A 153 2.99 -19.01 0.27
N ASN A 154 3.04 -17.70 0.55
CA ASN A 154 1.85 -16.90 0.83
C ASN A 154 0.97 -16.61 -0.39
N ILE A 155 1.46 -16.82 -1.62
CA ILE A 155 0.67 -16.62 -2.85
C ILE A 155 0.21 -17.92 -3.51
N GLU A 156 0.82 -19.07 -3.19
CA GLU A 156 0.49 -20.37 -3.80
C GLU A 156 -1.01 -20.69 -3.74
N GLY A 157 -1.62 -20.57 -2.56
CA GLY A 157 -3.05 -20.89 -2.41
C GLY A 157 -3.99 -19.96 -3.20
N ARG A 158 -3.59 -18.70 -3.47
CA ARG A 158 -4.35 -17.80 -4.35
C ARG A 158 -4.14 -18.18 -5.82
N TRP A 159 -2.90 -18.50 -6.18
CA TRP A 159 -2.54 -18.95 -7.52
C TRP A 159 -3.30 -20.23 -7.93
N ASP A 160 -3.32 -21.24 -7.07
CA ASP A 160 -4.03 -22.50 -7.33
C ASP A 160 -5.53 -22.29 -7.52
N ALA A 161 -6.14 -21.39 -6.72
CA ALA A 161 -7.55 -21.03 -6.86
C ALA A 161 -7.81 -20.30 -8.19
N PHE A 162 -6.91 -19.41 -8.59
CA PHE A 162 -7.01 -18.64 -9.82
C PHE A 162 -6.84 -19.52 -11.08
N VAL A 163 -5.89 -20.43 -11.09
CA VAL A 163 -5.69 -21.37 -12.21
C VAL A 163 -6.93 -22.23 -12.45
N LYS A 164 -7.63 -22.64 -11.38
CA LYS A 164 -8.91 -23.38 -11.52
C LYS A 164 -9.99 -22.55 -12.20
N ILE A 165 -10.00 -21.23 -12.02
CA ILE A 165 -10.93 -20.32 -12.70
C ILE A 165 -10.57 -20.17 -14.17
N LEU A 166 -9.28 -20.17 -14.52
CA LEU A 166 -8.84 -20.08 -15.93
C LEU A 166 -9.12 -21.34 -16.75
N LEU A 167 -9.21 -22.50 -16.08
CA LEU A 167 -9.41 -23.81 -16.72
C LEU A 167 -10.88 -24.28 -16.70
N ALA A 168 -11.78 -23.51 -16.08
CA ALA A 168 -13.21 -23.78 -16.03
C ALA A 168 -13.94 -23.10 -17.20
#